data_AF-A0A7G2IGM0-F1
#
_entry.id   AF-A0A7G2IGM0-F1
#
_cell.length_a   1.000
_cell.length_b   1.000
_cell.length_c   1.000
_cell.angle_alpha   90.00
_cell.angle_beta   90.00
_cell.angle_gamma   90.00
#
_symmetry.space_group_name_H-M   'P 1'
#
loop_
_entity.id
_entity.type
_entity.pdbx_description
1 polymer ?
#
loop_
_entity_poly.entity_id
_entity_poly.type
_entity_poly.pdbx_seq_one_letter_code
_entity_poly.pdbx_strand_id
1 'polypeptide(L)'
;MERFDTVIIGAGAAGMFCAAQAGQAGSRVLLIDNGKKPGRKILMSGGGRCNFTNLYVEPAAYLSQNPHFCKSALARYTQWDFIDLVGKHGIAWHEKKKNVGSAVLR
;
A
#
# COMPACT_ATOMS: atom_id res chain seq x y z
N MET A 1 -11.29 -30.57 0.71
CA MET A 1 -10.68 -29.47 -0.07
C MET A 1 -11.06 -28.17 0.61
N GLU A 2 -10.10 -27.32 0.96
CA GLU A 2 -10.43 -26.01 1.53
C GLU A 2 -10.96 -25.08 0.43
N ARG A 3 -11.99 -24.29 0.76
CA ARG A 3 -12.62 -23.34 -0.17
C ARG A 3 -12.30 -21.92 0.27
N PHE A 4 -11.91 -21.07 -0.67
CA PHE A 4 -11.62 -19.66 -0.47
C PHE A 4 -12.47 -18.83 -1.43
N ASP A 5 -12.91 -17.66 -0.99
CA ASP A 5 -13.70 -16.73 -1.81
C ASP A 5 -12.79 -15.86 -2.70
N THR A 6 -11.57 -15.59 -2.22
CA THR A 6 -10.58 -14.77 -2.92
C THR A 6 -9.18 -15.37 -2.76
N VAL A 7 -8.46 -15.49 -3.87
CA VAL A 7 -7.06 -15.93 -3.89
C VAL A 7 -6.20 -14.78 -4.43
N ILE A 8 -5.17 -14.40 -3.68
CA ILE A 8 -4.24 -13.32 -4.02
C ILE A 8 -2.84 -13.90 -4.14
N ILE A 9 -2.19 -13.61 -5.28
CA ILE A 9 -0.84 -14.07 -5.59
C ILE A 9 0.14 -12.90 -5.42
N GLY A 10 1.03 -13.02 -4.45
CA GLY A 10 2.05 -12.04 -4.10
C GLY A 10 1.74 -11.30 -2.80
N ALA A 11 2.47 -11.61 -1.73
CA ALA A 11 2.38 -10.94 -0.42
C ALA A 11 3.27 -9.68 -0.35
N GLY A 12 3.17 -8.84 -1.38
CA GLY A 12 3.75 -7.49 -1.42
C GLY A 12 2.81 -6.43 -0.82
N ALA A 13 3.13 -5.14 -1.03
CA ALA A 13 2.30 -4.04 -0.55
C ALA A 13 0.85 -4.12 -1.03
N ALA A 14 0.65 -4.20 -2.35
CA ALA A 14 -0.69 -4.28 -2.93
C ALA A 14 -1.44 -5.55 -2.51
N GLY A 15 -0.78 -6.72 -2.49
CA GLY A 15 -1.43 -7.99 -2.18
C GLY A 15 -1.83 -8.12 -0.72
N MET A 16 -0.97 -7.71 0.23
CA MET A 16 -1.33 -7.70 1.65
C MET A 16 -2.44 -6.69 1.94
N PHE A 17 -2.39 -5.50 1.34
CA PHE A 17 -3.43 -4.50 1.51
C PHE A 17 -4.77 -4.98 0.94
N CYS A 18 -4.77 -5.56 -0.26
CA CYS A 18 -5.97 -6.16 -0.86
C CYS A 18 -6.53 -7.30 -0.01
N ALA A 19 -5.67 -8.20 0.50
CA ALA A 19 -6.08 -9.30 1.36
C ALA A 19 -6.74 -8.81 2.65
N ALA A 20 -6.17 -7.77 3.28
CA ALA A 20 -6.73 -7.17 4.48
C ALA A 20 -8.11 -6.56 4.20
N GLN A 21 -8.26 -5.76 3.13
CA GLN A 21 -9.54 -5.15 2.76
C GLN A 21 -10.61 -6.20 2.44
N ALA A 22 -10.28 -7.23 1.65
CA ALA A 22 -11.21 -8.30 1.30
C ALA A 22 -11.63 -9.13 2.54
N GLY A 23 -10.69 -9.42 3.44
CA GLY A 23 -10.97 -10.10 4.70
C GLY A 23 -11.85 -9.28 5.64
N GLN A 24 -11.61 -7.97 5.75
CA GLN A 24 -12.47 -7.05 6.52
C GLN A 24 -13.89 -6.95 5.94
N ALA A 25 -14.04 -7.12 4.62
CA ALA A 25 -15.33 -7.21 3.95
C ALA A 25 -16.00 -8.60 4.07
N GLY A 26 -15.42 -9.54 4.83
CA GLY A 26 -15.99 -10.84 5.15
C GLY A 26 -15.60 -11.99 4.22
N SER A 27 -14.69 -11.77 3.27
CA SER A 27 -14.21 -12.84 2.37
C SER A 27 -13.23 -13.78 3.07
N ARG A 28 -13.32 -15.09 2.83
CA ARG A 28 -12.27 -16.05 3.19
C ARG A 28 -11.13 -15.96 2.17
N VAL A 29 -10.06 -15.27 2.53
CA VAL A 29 -8.94 -14.95 1.62
C VAL A 29 -7.77 -15.93 1.78
N LEU A 30 -7.24 -16.43 0.66
CA LEU A 30 -5.94 -17.09 0.58
C LEU A 30 -4.92 -16.14 -0.03
N LEU A 31 -3.92 -15.73 0.74
CA LEU A 31 -2.77 -14.96 0.25
C LEU A 31 -1.55 -15.88 0.15
N ILE A 32 -0.98 -15.98 -1.05
CA ILE A 32 0.20 -16.83 -1.31
C ILE A 32 1.36 -16.01 -1.86
N ASP A 33 2.59 -16.39 -1.50
CA ASP A 33 3.82 -15.79 -2.01
C ASP A 33 4.88 -16.90 -2.15
N ASN A 34 5.77 -16.76 -3.12
CA ASN A 34 6.90 -17.69 -3.29
C ASN A 34 8.08 -17.37 -2.36
N GLY A 35 8.03 -16.22 -1.68
CA GLY A 35 9.04 -15.75 -0.77
C GLY A 35 8.95 -16.37 0.61
N LYS A 36 10.10 -16.39 1.30
CA LYS A 36 10.20 -16.89 2.67
C LYS A 36 9.50 -16.00 3.70
N LYS A 37 9.29 -14.72 3.39
CA LYS A 37 8.63 -13.73 4.24
C LYS A 37 7.83 -12.76 3.37
N PRO A 38 6.65 -12.30 3.81
CA PRO A 38 5.88 -11.28 3.10
C PRO A 38 6.59 -9.91 3.17
N GLY A 39 6.20 -8.98 2.31
CA GLY A 39 6.58 -7.57 2.42
C GLY A 39 8.07 -7.26 2.24
N ARG A 40 8.88 -8.17 1.66
CA ARG A 40 10.34 -7.95 1.53
C ARG A 40 10.71 -6.61 0.88
N LYS A 41 9.99 -6.20 -0.17
CA LYS A 41 10.20 -4.89 -0.80
C LYS A 41 9.80 -3.71 0.09
N ILE A 42 8.81 -3.88 0.97
CA ILE A 42 8.43 -2.87 1.96
C ILE A 42 9.58 -2.68 2.96
N LEU A 43 10.13 -3.79 3.48
CA LEU A 43 11.23 -3.77 4.45
C LEU A 43 12.48 -3.03 3.94
N MET A 44 12.81 -3.14 2.65
CA MET A 44 13.97 -2.46 2.06
C MET A 44 13.67 -1.04 1.55
N SER A 45 12.39 -0.66 1.42
CA SER A 45 12.01 0.64 0.86
C SER A 45 12.40 1.82 1.77
N GLY A 46 12.63 3.00 1.17
CA GLY A 46 12.97 4.21 1.92
C GLY A 46 14.30 4.15 2.69
N GLY A 47 15.19 3.20 2.35
CA GLY A 47 16.42 2.94 3.11
C GLY A 47 16.15 2.21 4.42
N GLY A 48 15.21 1.26 4.41
CA GLY A 48 14.83 0.46 5.60
C GLY A 48 13.72 1.09 6.48
N ARG A 49 13.25 2.29 6.13
CA ARG A 49 12.25 3.04 6.92
C ARG A 49 10.87 3.14 6.29
N CYS A 50 10.70 2.57 5.09
CA CYS A 50 9.48 2.64 4.30
C CYS A 50 8.99 4.07 4.00
N ASN A 51 9.29 4.55 2.79
CA ASN A 51 8.61 5.72 2.23
C ASN A 51 7.25 5.27 1.70
N PHE A 52 6.22 5.36 2.55
CA PHE A 52 4.97 4.64 2.36
C PHE A 52 3.94 5.42 1.53
N THR A 53 4.08 6.74 1.44
CA THR A 53 3.29 7.58 0.51
C THR A 53 3.98 8.94 0.28
N ASN A 54 3.37 9.79 -0.55
CA ASN A 54 3.75 11.20 -0.71
C ASN A 54 2.56 12.11 -0.33
N LEU A 55 2.80 13.28 0.26
CA LEU A 55 1.75 14.26 0.58
C LEU A 55 1.12 14.86 -0.69
N TYR A 56 1.88 14.92 -1.78
CA TYR A 56 1.48 15.45 -3.08
C TYR A 56 1.32 14.31 -4.09
N VAL A 57 0.20 13.59 -4.00
CA VAL A 57 -0.16 12.54 -4.97
C VAL A 57 -1.11 13.10 -6.01
N GLU A 58 -0.70 13.02 -7.27
CA GLU A 58 -1.50 13.43 -8.42
C GLU A 58 -1.30 12.44 -9.59
N PRO A 59 -2.27 12.31 -10.51
CA PRO A 59 -2.14 11.41 -11.66
C PRO A 59 -0.91 11.67 -12.52
N ALA A 60 -0.46 12.93 -12.60
CA ALA A 60 0.72 13.33 -13.39
C ALA A 60 2.05 12.77 -12.85
N ALA A 61 2.09 12.33 -11.57
CA ALA A 61 3.25 11.70 -10.97
C ALA A 61 3.45 10.23 -11.41
N TYR A 62 2.53 9.67 -12.21
CA TYR A 62 2.56 8.28 -12.67
C TYR A 62 2.68 8.19 -14.19
N LEU A 63 3.74 7.55 -14.67
CA LEU A 63 3.94 7.29 -16.09
C LEU A 63 3.14 6.07 -16.54
N SER A 64 2.32 6.24 -17.57
CA SER A 64 1.47 5.19 -18.13
C SER A 64 1.15 5.50 -19.59
N GLN A 65 1.02 4.46 -20.42
CA GLN A 65 0.50 4.62 -21.79
C GLN A 65 -0.96 5.08 -21.81
N ASN A 66 -1.68 4.84 -20.71
CA ASN A 66 -2.99 5.43 -20.43
C ASN A 66 -2.88 6.37 -19.22
N PRO A 67 -2.70 7.69 -19.43
CA PRO A 67 -2.57 8.67 -18.34
C PRO A 67 -3.81 8.78 -17.43
N HIS A 68 -4.97 8.28 -17.87
CA HIS A 68 -6.22 8.37 -17.11
C HIS A 68 -6.47 7.16 -16.21
N PHE A 69 -5.71 6.06 -16.40
CA PHE A 69 -5.95 4.79 -15.73
C PHE A 69 -5.96 4.89 -14.20
N CYS A 70 -4.96 5.55 -13.61
CA CYS A 70 -4.81 5.61 -12.15
C CYS A 70 -5.79 6.60 -11.47
N LYS A 71 -6.42 7.51 -12.22
CA LYS A 71 -7.22 8.62 -11.65
C LYS A 71 -8.31 8.13 -10.70
N SER A 72 -9.06 7.12 -11.12
CA SER A 72 -10.16 6.56 -10.30
C SER A 72 -9.64 5.90 -9.02
N ALA A 73 -8.55 5.14 -9.10
CA ALA A 73 -7.97 4.48 -7.93
C ALA A 73 -7.42 5.50 -6.92
N LEU A 74 -6.65 6.48 -7.40
CA LEU A 74 -6.06 7.54 -6.57
C LEU A 74 -7.13 8.43 -5.89
N ALA A 75 -8.28 8.63 -6.54
CA ALA A 75 -9.38 9.41 -5.98
C ALA A 75 -10.21 8.64 -4.95
N ARG A 76 -10.30 7.30 -5.05
CA ARG A 76 -11.10 6.45 -4.15
C ARG A 76 -10.35 6.04 -2.89
N TYR A 77 -9.03 5.96 -2.96
CA TYR A 77 -8.17 5.67 -1.82
C TYR A 77 -6.94 6.57 -1.91
N THR A 78 -6.98 7.67 -1.19
CA THR A 78 -6.01 8.75 -1.25
C THR A 78 -4.80 8.45 -0.36
N GLN A 79 -3.74 9.25 -0.52
CA GLN A 79 -2.60 9.24 0.40
C GLN A 79 -3.02 9.51 1.85
N TRP A 80 -4.06 10.32 2.05
CA TRP A 80 -4.53 10.72 3.37
C TRP A 80 -5.26 9.58 4.05
N ASP A 81 -6.05 8.79 3.32
CA ASP A 81 -6.68 7.57 3.84
C ASP A 81 -5.63 6.58 4.37
N PHE A 82 -4.49 6.47 3.68
CA PHE A 82 -3.39 5.62 4.15
C PHE A 82 -2.63 6.22 5.33
N ILE A 83 -2.43 7.54 5.37
CA ILE A 83 -1.85 8.24 6.54
C ILE A 83 -2.73 8.03 7.77
N ASP A 84 -4.06 8.11 7.61
CA ASP A 84 -5.02 7.86 8.67
C ASP A 84 -4.98 6.41 9.13
N LEU A 85 -4.82 5.45 8.22
CA LEU A 85 -4.63 4.04 8.58
C LEU A 85 -3.37 3.84 9.42
N VAL A 86 -2.25 4.43 9.01
CA VAL A 86 -0.98 4.41 9.76
C VAL A 86 -1.17 5.02 11.16
N GLY A 87 -1.90 6.14 11.26
CA GLY A 87 -2.27 6.78 12.52
C GLY A 87 -3.16 5.92 13.41
N LYS A 88 -4.18 5.25 12.86
CA LYS A 88 -5.07 4.32 13.57
C LYS A 88 -4.30 3.14 14.20
N HIS A 89 -3.22 2.72 13.57
CA HIS A 89 -2.33 1.68 14.11
C HIS A 89 -1.23 2.21 15.04
N GLY A 90 -1.22 3.52 15.35
CA GLY A 90 -0.25 4.12 16.26
C GLY A 90 1.18 4.13 15.73
N ILE A 91 1.37 4.05 14.41
CA ILE A 91 2.69 3.99 13.79
C ILE A 91 3.20 5.42 13.55
N ALA A 92 4.30 5.78 14.19
CA ALA A 92 4.86 7.12 14.06
C ALA A 92 5.54 7.31 12.70
N TRP A 93 5.36 8.48 12.10
CA TRP A 93 5.98 8.85 10.83
C TRP A 93 6.43 10.32 10.82
N HIS A 94 7.13 10.72 9.76
CA HIS A 94 7.50 12.11 9.50
C HIS A 94 7.67 12.36 8.00
N GLU A 95 7.61 13.63 7.60
CA GLU A 95 7.99 14.04 6.25
C GLU A 95 9.52 14.14 6.13
N LYS A 96 10.11 13.40 5.18
CA LYS A 96 11.55 13.40 4.89
C LYS A 96 11.87 14.54 3.91
N LYS A 97 12.20 15.70 4.47
CA LYS A 97 12.47 17.02 3.83
C LYS A 97 11.20 17.77 3.42
N LYS A 98 11.02 18.96 4.03
CA LYS A 98 9.84 19.86 3.95
C LYS A 98 9.37 20.29 2.53
N ASN A 99 10.08 19.92 1.46
CA ASN A 99 9.79 20.37 0.09
C ASN A 99 9.59 19.20 -0.90
N VAL A 100 9.56 17.95 -0.44
CA VAL A 100 9.43 16.76 -1.32
C VAL A 100 8.21 15.92 -0.96
N GLY A 101 7.56 16.15 0.20
CA GLY A 101 6.32 15.47 0.58
C GLY A 101 6.47 13.98 0.92
N SER A 102 7.68 13.45 1.03
CA SER A 102 7.87 12.00 1.27
C SER A 102 7.52 11.63 2.71
N ALA A 103 6.48 10.81 2.92
CA ALA A 103 6.06 10.34 4.23
C ALA A 103 6.77 9.02 4.58
N VAL A 104 7.57 9.03 5.64
CA VAL A 104 8.46 7.93 6.02
C VAL A 104 8.23 7.51 7.47
N LEU A 105 8.19 6.21 7.73
CA LEU A 105 8.02 5.69 9.09
C LEU A 105 9.24 6.07 9.97
N ARG A 106 9.01 6.20 11.27
CA ARG A 106 10.07 6.43 12.26
C ARG A 106 10.64 5.12 12.78
#